data_AF-A0A965VNW8-F1
#
_entry.id   AF-A0A965VNW8-F1
#
_cell.length_a   1.000
_cell.length_b   1.000
_cell.length_c   1.000
_cell.angle_alpha   90.00
_cell.angle_beta   90.00
_cell.angle_gamma   90.00
#
_symmetry.space_group_name_H-M   'P 1'
#
loop_
_entity.id
_entity.type
_entity.pdbx_description
1 polymer ?
#
loop_
_entity_poly.entity_id
_entity_poly.type
_entity_poly.pdbx_seq_one_letter_code
_entity_poly.pdbx_strand_id
1 'polypeptide(L)'
;MKKVHVLILCIIGIKVDAQKLAITELGRYTDGRVTASEIATYDSSSKKLFITNAVSDSIDIVDISNPATPVRVGGISISPYGSGVNSVVALRNGHIAAAIEANVLQDSGKVVFFTTNGAYVNQLTVGALPDMITISPNGKKVLVAGEGEPNSTYTNDPKGTIAIIDISNGIATLNQNNVKILNFDSAPSSIVGSLKKPLTTWANDLEPEYICVNESSTLASVVCQEANIMILVDLTADTIRSYKGLGFKDYTSVGNGMDASDKDSKVNIKNHPVKGVYMPDAVAAFTVAGSTYFVTANEGDSREYSSYVNEVRIKSVSLDTTVFPNATALKQDSVLGRLKILTKDVIGDTDGDGDYDELYCFGARSFSIWNQTGTLVWDSKNAIEKFFETNYLNFFNCNEGKASLKDDRSDDKGPEPEALTIGTIDNRFYAFIGLERQGGILIYDITVPTAPVFEKYISPFKVDGTSTDAGVEGLVFVPAKQSHTGKNLLIASHEVSGTTTIFQIDDLFPTNIEKQASINNISIFPNPSQSNITITVQNFANTSKIKIVNSFGQLMHQQEMKEKSIQLPIMHLANGVYNVIISDETNDANIQTSTFVKY
;
A
#
# COMPACT_ATOMS: atom_id res chain seq x y z
N MET A 1 -34.71 -22.35 -52.21
CA MET A 1 -34.38 -22.47 -50.77
C MET A 1 -32.89 -22.79 -50.63
N LYS A 2 -32.06 -21.83 -50.24
CA LYS A 2 -30.68 -22.05 -49.79
C LYS A 2 -30.52 -21.28 -48.47
N LYS A 3 -30.39 -22.01 -47.36
CA LYS A 3 -30.18 -21.46 -46.02
C LYS A 3 -28.74 -20.95 -45.92
N VAL A 4 -28.58 -19.64 -45.76
CA VAL A 4 -27.30 -19.03 -45.36
C VAL A 4 -27.19 -19.19 -43.84
N HIS A 5 -26.21 -19.96 -43.38
CA HIS A 5 -25.83 -20.00 -41.97
C HIS A 5 -24.76 -18.92 -41.76
N VAL A 6 -25.13 -17.85 -41.05
CA VAL A 6 -24.17 -16.86 -40.55
C VAL A 6 -23.59 -17.44 -39.25
N LEU A 7 -22.33 -17.85 -39.31
CA LEU A 7 -21.56 -18.27 -38.14
C LEU A 7 -20.98 -17.00 -37.50
N ILE A 8 -21.59 -16.53 -36.42
CA ILE A 8 -21.02 -15.47 -35.57
C ILE A 8 -19.93 -16.14 -34.72
N LEU A 9 -18.67 -15.95 -35.11
CA LEU A 9 -17.53 -16.37 -34.31
C LEU A 9 -17.28 -15.28 -33.25
N CYS A 10 -17.85 -15.45 -32.05
CA CYS A 10 -17.44 -14.67 -30.88
C CYS A 10 -15.99 -15.03 -30.53
N ILE A 11 -15.04 -14.15 -30.85
CA ILE A 11 -13.68 -14.23 -30.32
C ILE A 11 -13.77 -13.76 -28.87
N ILE A 12 -13.86 -14.72 -27.95
CA ILE A 12 -13.63 -14.47 -26.53
C ILE A 12 -12.12 -14.24 -26.40
N GLY A 13 -11.72 -12.98 -26.23
CA GLY A 13 -10.35 -12.62 -25.88
C GLY A 13 -10.02 -13.18 -24.50
N ILE A 14 -9.25 -14.26 -24.47
CA ILE A 14 -8.66 -14.77 -23.22
C ILE A 14 -7.53 -13.81 -22.85
N LYS A 15 -7.75 -12.97 -21.82
CA LYS A 15 -6.67 -12.29 -21.12
C LYS A 15 -5.82 -13.36 -20.45
N VAL A 16 -4.58 -13.54 -20.92
CA VAL A 16 -3.59 -14.35 -20.19
C VAL A 16 -2.87 -13.41 -19.24
N ASP A 17 -3.48 -13.13 -18.08
CA ASP A 17 -2.74 -12.65 -16.92
C ASP A 17 -2.28 -13.88 -16.16
N ALA A 18 -0.99 -14.20 -16.27
CA ALA A 18 -0.38 -15.17 -15.39
C ALA A 18 1.09 -14.81 -15.15
N GLN A 19 1.30 -13.70 -14.46
CA GLN A 19 2.34 -13.67 -13.44
C GLN A 19 1.61 -14.05 -12.15
N LYS A 20 2.17 -14.97 -11.38
CA LYS A 20 1.57 -15.38 -10.11
C LYS A 20 2.64 -15.27 -9.05
N LEU A 21 2.33 -14.51 -7.99
CA LEU A 21 3.19 -14.47 -6.83
C LEU A 21 3.00 -15.74 -5.99
N ALA A 22 4.09 -16.48 -5.79
CA ALA A 22 4.19 -17.43 -4.70
C ALA A 22 4.49 -16.67 -3.42
N ILE A 23 3.68 -16.93 -2.40
CA ILE A 23 3.85 -16.34 -1.07
C ILE A 23 4.08 -17.50 -0.14
N THR A 24 5.16 -17.44 0.63
CA THR A 24 5.50 -18.46 1.61
C THR A 24 5.80 -17.76 2.92
N GLU A 25 5.04 -18.08 3.96
CA GLU A 25 5.42 -17.69 5.31
C GLU A 25 6.75 -18.38 5.66
N LEU A 26 7.77 -17.59 6.02
CA LEU A 26 9.05 -18.10 6.46
C LEU A 26 9.01 -18.36 7.96
N GLY A 27 8.61 -17.36 8.73
CA GLY A 27 8.56 -17.43 10.18
C GLY A 27 7.81 -16.25 10.79
N ARG A 28 7.61 -16.33 12.10
CA ARG A 28 6.84 -15.36 12.88
C ARG A 28 7.54 -15.10 14.20
N TYR A 29 7.58 -13.84 14.59
CA TYR A 29 8.02 -13.39 15.90
C TYR A 29 6.81 -13.00 16.77
N THR A 30 6.90 -13.29 18.05
CA THR A 30 6.04 -12.74 19.11
C THR A 30 6.81 -12.79 20.42
N ASP A 31 6.55 -11.84 21.30
CA ASP A 31 7.03 -11.86 22.68
C ASP A 31 6.04 -12.54 23.65
N GLY A 32 4.91 -13.05 23.12
CA GLY A 32 3.84 -13.71 23.86
C GLY A 32 2.72 -12.79 24.34
N ARG A 33 2.80 -11.48 24.08
CA ARG A 33 1.76 -10.51 24.45
C ARG A 33 0.93 -10.14 23.21
N VAL A 34 -0.36 -9.93 23.42
CA VAL A 34 -1.26 -9.30 22.43
C VAL A 34 -1.06 -7.78 22.44
N THR A 35 -1.50 -7.08 21.40
CA THR A 35 -1.40 -5.60 21.29
C THR A 35 0.02 -5.06 21.42
N ALA A 36 1.02 -5.89 21.11
CA ALA A 36 2.42 -5.57 21.33
C ALA A 36 3.08 -5.01 20.06
N SER A 37 2.98 -5.69 18.92
CA SER A 37 3.76 -5.36 17.70
C SER A 37 3.00 -4.40 16.78
N GLU A 38 3.48 -3.17 16.60
CA GLU A 38 2.83 -2.17 15.72
C GLU A 38 3.67 -1.87 14.48
N ILE A 39 4.77 -1.13 14.61
CA ILE A 39 5.61 -0.70 13.49
C ILE A 39 6.94 -1.46 13.50
N ALA A 40 7.25 -2.12 12.38
CA ALA A 40 8.51 -2.80 12.16
C ALA A 40 9.35 -2.13 11.08
N THR A 41 10.67 -2.25 11.21
CA THR A 41 11.62 -1.90 10.14
C THR A 41 12.75 -2.92 10.08
N TYR A 42 13.40 -3.02 8.91
CA TYR A 42 14.45 -4.00 8.66
C TYR A 42 15.78 -3.34 8.28
N ASP A 43 16.86 -3.78 8.95
CA ASP A 43 18.23 -3.42 8.56
C ASP A 43 18.95 -4.60 7.91
N SER A 44 19.31 -4.43 6.64
CA SER A 44 19.96 -5.45 5.81
C SER A 44 21.33 -5.88 6.31
N SER A 45 22.12 -4.94 6.86
CA SER A 45 23.51 -5.18 7.24
C SER A 45 23.59 -6.01 8.53
N SER A 46 22.76 -5.67 9.51
CA SER A 46 22.68 -6.38 10.79
C SER A 46 21.73 -7.58 10.76
N LYS A 47 20.90 -7.71 9.73
CA LYS A 47 19.88 -8.76 9.55
C LYS A 47 18.84 -8.77 10.68
N LYS A 48 18.50 -7.58 11.18
CA LYS A 48 17.59 -7.42 12.31
C LYS A 48 16.32 -6.70 11.91
N LEU A 49 15.24 -7.10 12.56
CA LEU A 49 14.03 -6.31 12.68
C LEU A 49 14.10 -5.47 13.95
N PHE A 50 13.56 -4.27 13.87
CA PHE A 50 13.28 -3.39 15.00
C PHE A 50 11.78 -3.16 15.02
N ILE A 51 11.13 -3.52 16.12
CA ILE A 51 9.67 -3.60 16.21
C ILE A 51 9.24 -2.78 17.43
N THR A 52 8.37 -1.79 17.26
CA THR A 52 7.76 -1.07 18.38
C THR A 52 6.88 -2.01 19.20
N ASN A 53 6.95 -1.86 20.52
CA ASN A 53 6.25 -2.70 21.47
C ASN A 53 5.44 -1.84 22.45
N ALA A 54 4.17 -1.56 22.10
CA ALA A 54 3.28 -0.69 22.88
C ALA A 54 3.05 -1.19 24.32
N VAL A 55 3.02 -2.50 24.55
CA VAL A 55 2.80 -3.04 25.91
C VAL A 55 4.00 -2.81 26.83
N SER A 56 5.21 -2.63 26.30
CA SER A 56 6.42 -2.43 27.11
C SER A 56 7.11 -1.09 26.94
N ASP A 57 6.56 -0.20 26.12
CA ASP A 57 7.20 1.07 25.75
C ASP A 57 8.65 0.82 25.35
N SER A 58 8.83 -0.06 24.35
CA SER A 58 10.16 -0.49 23.93
C SER A 58 10.24 -0.79 22.44
N ILE A 59 11.48 -0.88 21.94
CA ILE A 59 11.76 -1.39 20.61
C ILE A 59 12.42 -2.75 20.77
N ASP A 60 11.77 -3.81 20.30
CA ASP A 60 12.36 -5.14 20.26
C ASP A 60 13.39 -5.24 19.13
N ILE A 61 14.55 -5.84 19.42
CA ILE A 61 15.61 -6.12 18.44
C ILE A 61 15.59 -7.62 18.15
N VAL A 62 15.16 -7.98 16.95
CA VAL A 62 14.97 -9.37 16.54
C VAL A 62 15.92 -9.74 15.41
N ASP A 63 16.82 -10.69 15.66
CA ASP A 63 17.70 -11.26 14.63
C ASP A 63 16.90 -12.21 13.74
N ILE A 64 16.95 -11.95 12.44
CA ILE A 64 16.29 -12.76 11.41
C ILE A 64 17.28 -13.36 10.42
N SER A 65 18.55 -13.53 10.80
CA SER A 65 19.58 -14.21 10.00
C SER A 65 19.11 -15.57 9.49
N ASN A 66 18.25 -16.25 10.28
CA ASN A 66 17.34 -17.27 9.79
C ASN A 66 15.89 -16.77 9.91
N PRO A 67 15.24 -16.33 8.82
CA PRO A 67 13.88 -15.78 8.88
C PRO A 67 12.83 -16.82 9.27
N ALA A 68 13.15 -18.12 9.21
CA ALA A 68 12.26 -19.18 9.67
C ALA A 68 12.22 -19.32 11.20
N THR A 69 13.20 -18.76 11.90
CA THR A 69 13.26 -18.76 13.36
C THR A 69 13.74 -17.40 13.86
N PRO A 70 12.90 -16.35 13.81
CA PRO A 70 13.24 -15.04 14.37
C PRO A 70 13.59 -15.15 15.86
N VAL A 71 14.66 -14.50 16.30
CA VAL A 71 15.11 -14.54 17.71
C VAL A 71 15.29 -13.14 18.25
N ARG A 72 14.61 -12.81 19.36
CA ARG A 72 14.87 -11.58 20.11
C ARG A 72 16.27 -11.60 20.70
N VAL A 73 17.12 -10.65 20.30
CA VAL A 73 18.52 -10.52 20.76
C VAL A 73 18.76 -9.29 21.63
N GLY A 74 17.75 -8.43 21.78
CA GLY A 74 17.81 -7.26 22.64
C GLY A 74 16.51 -6.47 22.64
N GLY A 75 16.53 -5.33 23.31
CA GLY A 75 15.44 -4.36 23.30
C GLY A 75 15.93 -3.00 23.79
N ILE A 76 15.22 -1.95 23.40
CA ILE A 76 15.51 -0.56 23.77
C ILE A 76 14.32 -0.05 24.59
N SER A 77 14.51 0.21 25.88
CA SER A 77 13.48 0.89 26.67
C SER A 77 13.43 2.37 26.30
N ILE A 78 12.23 2.90 26.10
CA ILE A 78 12.07 4.31 25.71
C ILE A 78 11.82 5.25 26.89
N SER A 79 11.57 4.71 28.08
CA SER A 79 11.35 5.49 29.32
C SER A 79 12.38 6.59 29.61
N PRO A 80 13.68 6.51 29.21
CA PRO A 80 14.61 7.63 29.37
C PRO A 80 14.33 8.83 28.44
N TYR A 81 13.54 8.63 27.40
CA TYR A 81 13.36 9.57 26.30
C TYR A 81 11.95 10.16 26.24
N GLY A 82 10.92 9.43 26.67
CA GLY A 82 9.51 9.81 26.60
C GLY A 82 8.58 8.72 27.14
N SER A 83 7.30 8.72 26.73
CA SER A 83 6.26 7.81 27.24
C SER A 83 5.74 6.77 26.23
N GLY A 84 6.09 6.87 24.96
CA GLY A 84 5.56 6.00 23.90
C GLY A 84 6.47 6.03 22.66
N VAL A 85 6.48 4.94 21.89
CA VAL A 85 7.25 4.84 20.64
C VAL A 85 6.32 4.43 19.52
N ASN A 86 5.92 5.40 18.73
CA ASN A 86 4.90 5.21 17.72
C ASN A 86 5.50 4.56 16.47
N SER A 87 6.74 4.96 16.10
CA SER A 87 7.35 4.47 14.87
C SER A 87 8.88 4.37 14.93
N VAL A 88 9.43 3.48 14.11
CA VAL A 88 10.88 3.21 14.00
C VAL A 88 11.30 2.98 12.55
N VAL A 89 12.45 3.53 12.16
CA VAL A 89 13.02 3.37 10.81
C VAL A 89 14.50 3.01 10.83
N ALA A 90 14.89 2.01 10.04
CA ALA A 90 16.29 1.69 9.79
C ALA A 90 16.90 2.69 8.80
N LEU A 91 18.00 3.34 9.20
CA LEU A 91 18.64 4.40 8.41
C LEU A 91 19.64 3.87 7.36
N ARG A 92 19.85 2.55 7.31
CA ARG A 92 20.74 1.84 6.36
C ARG A 92 22.21 2.29 6.45
N ASN A 93 22.61 2.83 7.60
CA ASN A 93 23.96 3.32 7.90
C ASN A 93 24.45 2.82 9.27
N GLY A 94 23.94 1.68 9.74
CA GLY A 94 24.25 1.11 11.06
C GLY A 94 23.47 1.73 12.22
N HIS A 95 22.45 2.54 11.92
CA HIS A 95 21.60 3.20 12.90
C HIS A 95 20.12 3.00 12.60
N ILE A 96 19.31 3.22 13.63
CA ILE A 96 17.86 3.38 13.56
C ILE A 96 17.47 4.74 14.15
N ALA A 97 16.32 5.25 13.76
CA ALA A 97 15.67 6.40 14.39
C ALA A 97 14.27 6.01 14.86
N ALA A 98 13.87 6.49 16.03
CA ALA A 98 12.56 6.27 16.60
C ALA A 98 11.85 7.60 16.87
N ALA A 99 10.57 7.67 16.52
CA ALA A 99 9.67 8.74 16.92
C ALA A 99 9.12 8.42 18.31
N ILE A 100 9.33 9.34 19.26
CA ILE A 100 9.02 9.12 20.68
C ILE A 100 8.24 10.32 21.20
N GLU A 101 7.02 10.07 21.68
CA GLU A 101 6.16 11.07 22.29
C GLU A 101 6.69 11.56 23.64
N ALA A 102 6.30 12.78 24.01
CA ALA A 102 6.59 13.32 25.32
C ALA A 102 5.63 12.76 26.37
N ASN A 103 6.05 12.74 27.64
CA ASN A 103 5.21 12.28 28.77
C ASN A 103 3.86 13.01 28.87
N VAL A 104 3.77 14.21 28.32
CA VAL A 104 2.52 14.90 28.04
C VAL A 104 2.41 14.93 26.52
N LEU A 105 1.41 14.25 25.95
CA LEU A 105 1.28 14.05 24.50
C LEU A 105 1.31 15.37 23.70
N GLN A 106 0.77 16.43 24.28
CA GLN A 106 0.72 17.75 23.66
C GLN A 106 2.06 18.53 23.71
N ASP A 107 3.06 18.06 24.47
CA ASP A 107 4.40 18.64 24.46
C ASP A 107 5.22 18.11 23.28
N SER A 108 6.26 18.86 22.88
CA SER A 108 7.19 18.42 21.84
C SER A 108 7.85 17.08 22.15
N GLY A 109 7.67 16.11 21.26
CA GLY A 109 8.33 14.82 21.29
C GLY A 109 9.77 14.87 20.75
N LYS A 110 10.32 13.69 20.47
CA LYS A 110 11.71 13.52 20.05
C LYS A 110 11.84 12.52 18.90
N VAL A 111 12.88 12.74 18.10
CA VAL A 111 13.52 11.67 17.35
C VAL A 111 14.77 11.23 18.10
N VAL A 112 14.86 9.95 18.44
CA VAL A 112 16.02 9.37 19.11
C VAL A 112 16.72 8.38 18.20
N PHE A 113 18.04 8.52 18.10
CA PHE A 113 18.88 7.71 17.25
C PHE A 113 19.65 6.69 18.06
N PHE A 114 19.61 5.44 17.61
CA PHE A 114 20.34 4.33 18.20
C PHE A 114 21.19 3.63 17.15
N THR A 115 22.24 2.96 17.59
CA THR A 115 22.92 1.94 16.78
C THR A 115 21.99 0.74 16.57
N THR A 116 22.27 -0.12 15.58
CA THR A 116 21.54 -1.39 15.37
C THR A 116 21.70 -2.43 16.49
N ASN A 117 22.47 -2.11 17.54
CA ASN A 117 22.56 -2.91 18.77
C ASN A 117 21.79 -2.28 19.95
N GLY A 118 21.09 -1.18 19.71
CA GLY A 118 20.28 -0.49 20.72
C GLY A 118 21.02 0.52 21.58
N ALA A 119 22.31 0.80 21.31
CA ALA A 119 23.03 1.84 22.02
C ALA A 119 22.61 3.24 21.53
N TYR A 120 22.28 4.14 22.46
CA TYR A 120 21.96 5.55 22.20
C TYR A 120 23.11 6.27 21.47
N VAL A 121 22.77 7.13 20.52
CA VAL A 121 23.73 7.96 19.79
C VAL A 121 23.41 9.45 19.92
N ASN A 122 22.17 9.86 19.64
CA ASN A 122 21.76 11.26 19.67
C ASN A 122 20.24 11.39 19.78
N GLN A 123 19.73 12.58 20.08
CA GLN A 123 18.30 12.90 20.02
C GLN A 123 18.07 14.34 19.59
N LEU A 124 16.92 14.60 18.97
CA LEU A 124 16.49 15.93 18.54
C LEU A 124 15.02 16.15 18.92
N THR A 125 14.65 17.37 19.26
CA THR A 125 13.27 17.73 19.56
C THR A 125 12.51 17.97 18.25
N VAL A 126 11.27 17.48 18.17
CA VAL A 126 10.37 17.66 17.02
C VAL A 126 8.99 18.17 17.49
N GLY A 127 7.94 18.06 16.68
CA GLY A 127 6.58 18.45 17.05
C GLY A 127 5.98 17.61 18.18
N ALA A 128 4.77 17.99 18.60
CA ALA A 128 3.96 17.19 19.51
C ALA A 128 3.48 15.91 18.81
N LEU A 129 3.32 14.83 19.59
CA LEU A 129 2.96 13.49 19.13
C LEU A 129 3.64 13.07 17.81
N PRO A 130 4.98 12.91 17.79
CA PRO A 130 5.67 12.37 16.62
C PRO A 130 5.24 10.93 16.43
N ASP A 131 4.40 10.72 15.44
CA ASP A 131 3.75 9.45 15.22
C ASP A 131 4.55 8.62 14.23
N MET A 132 4.55 9.02 12.97
CA MET A 132 5.23 8.31 11.91
C MET A 132 6.64 8.85 11.62
N ILE A 133 7.62 7.96 11.39
CA ILE A 133 8.98 8.30 10.95
C ILE A 133 9.42 7.54 9.70
N THR A 134 10.07 8.24 8.77
CA THR A 134 10.64 7.63 7.57
C THR A 134 11.98 8.24 7.15
N ILE A 135 12.66 7.61 6.20
CA ILE A 135 13.91 8.09 5.62
C ILE A 135 13.77 8.25 4.10
N SER A 136 14.26 9.37 3.60
CA SER A 136 14.40 9.59 2.15
C SER A 136 15.23 8.49 1.48
N PRO A 137 14.87 8.03 0.26
CA PRO A 137 15.58 6.93 -0.41
C PRO A 137 17.10 7.13 -0.59
N ASN A 138 17.56 8.38 -0.69
CA ASN A 138 18.99 8.70 -0.78
C ASN A 138 19.72 8.68 0.58
N GLY A 139 19.03 8.43 1.69
CA GLY A 139 19.58 8.30 3.03
C GLY A 139 20.00 9.60 3.71
N LYS A 140 19.60 10.77 3.19
CA LYS A 140 20.09 12.08 3.68
C LYS A 140 19.15 12.80 4.64
N LYS A 141 17.85 12.51 4.56
CA LYS A 141 16.81 13.16 5.36
C LYS A 141 15.94 12.14 6.06
N VAL A 142 15.71 12.37 7.35
CA VAL A 142 14.65 11.73 8.14
C VAL A 142 13.45 12.68 8.19
N LEU A 143 12.25 12.14 7.99
CA LEU A 143 11.00 12.88 8.02
C LEU A 143 10.11 12.31 9.12
N VAL A 144 9.40 13.18 9.83
CA VAL A 144 8.52 12.81 10.94
C VAL A 144 7.18 13.52 10.77
N ALA A 145 6.10 12.76 10.89
CA ALA A 145 4.76 13.29 11.05
C ALA A 145 4.54 13.54 12.55
N GLY A 146 4.22 14.76 12.93
CA GLY A 146 3.81 15.06 14.30
C GLY A 146 2.37 15.48 14.28
N GLU A 147 1.47 14.60 14.70
CA GLU A 147 0.03 14.81 14.63
C GLU A 147 -0.37 16.08 15.38
N GLY A 148 0.12 16.22 16.61
CA GLY A 148 -0.27 17.34 17.45
C GLY A 148 -1.71 17.24 17.94
N GLU A 149 -2.16 16.03 18.27
CA GLU A 149 -3.50 15.81 18.83
C GLU A 149 -3.80 16.66 20.07
N PRO A 150 -5.08 17.05 20.26
CA PRO A 150 -5.52 17.74 21.45
C PRO A 150 -5.59 16.81 22.68
N ASN A 151 -5.57 17.40 23.86
CA ASN A 151 -5.97 16.67 25.06
C ASN A 151 -7.49 16.39 25.03
N SER A 152 -7.95 15.45 25.86
CA SER A 152 -9.36 15.00 25.87
C SER A 152 -10.43 16.10 26.08
N THR A 153 -10.02 17.26 26.60
CA THR A 153 -10.89 18.42 26.87
C THR A 153 -10.73 19.56 25.86
N TYR A 154 -9.88 19.41 24.83
CA TYR A 154 -9.53 20.45 23.86
C TYR A 154 -9.04 21.76 24.49
N THR A 155 -8.53 21.70 25.72
CA THR A 155 -7.95 22.88 26.41
C THR A 155 -6.50 23.12 26.02
N ASN A 156 -5.83 22.08 25.53
CA ASN A 156 -4.53 22.14 24.89
C ASN A 156 -4.60 21.36 23.58
N ASP A 157 -4.46 22.08 22.47
CA ASP A 157 -4.53 21.60 21.09
C ASP A 157 -3.27 22.19 20.42
N PRO A 158 -2.16 21.43 20.37
CA PRO A 158 -0.93 21.88 19.73
C PRO A 158 -1.10 21.88 18.20
N LYS A 159 -0.10 22.43 17.51
CA LYS A 159 -0.12 22.42 16.04
C LYS A 159 0.47 21.13 15.53
N GLY A 160 -0.15 20.51 14.53
CA GLY A 160 0.48 19.47 13.75
C GLY A 160 1.70 20.01 12.98
N THR A 161 2.66 19.13 12.72
CA THR A 161 3.94 19.49 12.09
C THR A 161 4.52 18.39 11.21
N ILE A 162 5.37 18.80 10.29
CA ILE A 162 6.28 17.88 9.58
C ILE A 162 7.71 18.28 9.93
N ALA A 163 8.46 17.38 10.56
CA ALA A 163 9.88 17.60 10.82
C ALA A 163 10.73 17.00 9.70
N ILE A 164 11.72 17.75 9.22
CA ILE A 164 12.74 17.30 8.27
C ILE A 164 14.10 17.44 8.93
N ILE A 165 14.82 16.33 9.07
CA ILE A 165 16.13 16.27 9.73
C ILE A 165 17.20 15.91 8.71
N ASP A 166 18.12 16.84 8.43
CA ASP A 166 19.27 16.56 7.57
C ASP A 166 20.36 15.79 8.33
N ILE A 167 20.54 14.53 7.93
CA ILE A 167 21.49 13.59 8.51
C ILE A 167 22.76 13.37 7.67
N SER A 168 22.96 14.19 6.63
CA SER A 168 24.07 14.03 5.66
C SER A 168 25.46 14.08 6.30
N ASN A 169 25.60 14.79 7.42
CA ASN A 169 26.88 14.93 8.15
C ASN A 169 27.08 13.89 9.27
N GLY A 170 26.19 12.89 9.35
CA GLY A 170 26.28 11.80 10.32
C GLY A 170 25.62 12.11 11.67
N ILE A 171 25.09 11.06 12.29
CA ILE A 171 24.16 11.12 13.44
C ILE A 171 24.80 11.75 14.69
N ALA A 172 26.06 11.44 14.97
CA ALA A 172 26.76 11.90 16.17
C ALA A 172 26.98 13.43 16.21
N THR A 173 26.90 14.11 15.07
CA THR A 173 27.12 15.57 14.97
C THR A 173 25.83 16.38 14.94
N LEU A 174 24.67 15.70 14.88
CA LEU A 174 23.38 16.36 14.79
C LEU A 174 23.13 17.25 16.01
N ASN A 175 22.54 18.40 15.73
CA ASN A 175 22.00 19.32 16.72
C ASN A 175 20.70 19.93 16.18
N GLN A 176 20.04 20.77 16.96
CA GLN A 176 18.71 21.29 16.59
C GLN A 176 18.71 22.10 15.30
N ASN A 177 19.85 22.64 14.84
CA ASN A 177 19.93 23.34 13.54
C ASN A 177 19.76 22.39 12.35
N ASN A 178 19.88 21.08 12.54
CA ASN A 178 19.59 20.07 11.51
C ASN A 178 18.09 19.82 11.32
N VAL A 179 17.25 20.30 12.24
CA VAL A 179 15.80 20.09 12.22
C VAL A 179 15.11 21.30 11.61
N LYS A 180 14.33 21.07 10.57
CA LYS A 180 13.38 22.03 10.03
C LYS A 180 11.96 21.58 10.35
N ILE A 181 11.22 22.40 11.09
CA ILE A 181 9.80 22.17 11.37
C ILE A 181 8.97 22.94 10.35
N LEU A 182 8.13 22.23 9.61
CA LEU A 182 7.08 22.81 8.79
C LEU A 182 5.79 22.78 9.59
N ASN A 183 5.16 23.95 9.75
CA ASN A 183 3.84 24.09 10.36
C ASN A 183 2.82 24.52 9.30
N PHE A 184 1.55 24.59 9.69
CA PHE A 184 0.45 24.90 8.76
C PHE A 184 -0.18 26.28 8.98
N ASP A 185 0.57 27.22 9.57
CA ASP A 185 0.10 28.60 9.77
C ASP A 185 -0.20 29.33 8.45
N SER A 186 0.41 28.88 7.35
CA SER A 186 0.21 29.42 6.00
C SER A 186 -0.75 28.60 5.14
N ALA A 187 -1.48 27.63 5.72
CA ALA A 187 -2.50 26.89 4.99
C ALA A 187 -3.60 27.85 4.49
N PRO A 188 -4.15 27.63 3.28
CA PRO A 188 -5.21 28.48 2.74
C PRO A 188 -6.46 28.39 3.61
N SER A 189 -7.27 29.45 3.66
CA SER A 189 -8.48 29.49 4.51
C SER A 189 -9.51 28.40 4.19
N SER A 190 -9.49 27.87 2.97
CA SER A 190 -10.32 26.75 2.52
C SER A 190 -9.50 25.82 1.64
N ILE A 191 -9.71 24.52 1.83
CA ILE A 191 -9.16 23.44 1.01
C ILE A 191 -10.39 22.67 0.50
N VAL A 192 -10.58 22.61 -0.82
CA VAL A 192 -11.77 21.96 -1.40
C VAL A 192 -11.62 20.44 -1.26
N GLY A 193 -12.68 19.78 -0.81
CA GLY A 193 -12.72 18.32 -0.66
C GLY A 193 -12.02 17.80 0.60
N SER A 194 -11.79 18.67 1.59
CA SER A 194 -11.28 18.31 2.91
C SER A 194 -12.36 18.41 3.98
N LEU A 195 -12.02 17.99 5.19
CA LEU A 195 -12.79 18.23 6.40
C LEU A 195 -12.05 19.21 7.30
N LYS A 196 -12.78 19.86 8.20
CA LYS A 196 -12.20 20.71 9.23
C LYS A 196 -13.07 20.76 10.46
N LYS A 197 -12.51 20.62 11.66
CA LYS A 197 -13.26 20.87 12.89
C LYS A 197 -13.77 22.32 12.94
N PRO A 198 -14.98 22.58 13.46
CA PRO A 198 -15.47 23.94 13.61
C PRO A 198 -14.66 24.78 14.59
N LEU A 199 -14.59 26.08 14.33
CA LEU A 199 -13.99 27.09 15.21
C LEU A 199 -12.50 26.86 15.53
N THR A 200 -11.75 26.13 14.70
CA THR A 200 -10.29 25.96 14.82
C THR A 200 -9.51 26.53 13.61
N THR A 201 -8.19 26.55 13.71
CA THR A 201 -7.28 26.89 12.61
C THR A 201 -6.78 25.63 11.90
N TRP A 202 -6.32 25.74 10.66
CA TRP A 202 -5.69 24.58 9.99
C TRP A 202 -4.40 24.13 10.68
N ALA A 203 -3.70 25.04 11.34
CA ALA A 203 -2.48 24.68 12.06
C ALA A 203 -2.75 23.71 13.22
N ASN A 204 -3.93 23.80 13.83
CA ASN A 204 -4.40 22.93 14.89
C ASN A 204 -5.12 21.68 14.36
N ASP A 205 -5.88 21.83 13.28
CA ASP A 205 -6.76 20.76 12.79
C ASP A 205 -6.06 19.74 11.88
N LEU A 206 -4.96 20.13 11.24
CA LEU A 206 -4.17 19.21 10.43
C LEU A 206 -3.25 18.42 11.35
N GLU A 207 -3.56 17.13 11.49
CA GLU A 207 -2.76 16.11 12.16
C GLU A 207 -2.06 15.25 11.09
N PRO A 208 -0.76 15.45 10.82
CA PRO A 208 0.01 14.59 9.93
C PRO A 208 0.13 13.17 10.46
N GLU A 209 -0.39 12.23 9.69
CA GLU A 209 -0.45 10.82 10.02
C GLU A 209 0.75 10.10 9.42
N TYR A 210 0.75 9.92 8.09
CA TYR A 210 1.75 9.11 7.40
C TYR A 210 2.51 9.87 6.31
N ILE A 211 3.79 9.56 6.14
CA ILE A 211 4.67 10.19 5.14
C ILE A 211 5.26 9.17 4.18
N CYS A 212 5.17 9.43 2.88
CA CYS A 212 6.00 8.74 1.90
C CYS A 212 6.90 9.70 1.13
N VAL A 213 8.05 9.19 0.68
CA VAL A 213 9.03 9.94 -0.11
C VAL A 213 9.20 9.26 -1.47
N ASN A 214 9.19 10.06 -2.54
CA ASN A 214 9.38 9.53 -3.89
C ASN A 214 10.82 9.03 -4.11
N GLU A 215 11.00 8.16 -5.11
CA GLU A 215 12.28 7.48 -5.38
C GLU A 215 13.47 8.46 -5.57
N SER A 216 13.22 9.62 -6.19
CA SER A 216 14.24 10.66 -6.39
C SER A 216 14.58 11.47 -5.15
N SER A 217 13.89 11.25 -4.02
CA SER A 217 14.06 12.01 -2.76
C SER A 217 13.83 13.52 -2.89
N THR A 218 12.92 13.93 -3.77
CA THR A 218 12.63 15.35 -4.06
C THR A 218 11.22 15.77 -3.64
N LEU A 219 10.30 14.82 -3.49
CA LEU A 219 8.91 15.06 -3.15
C LEU A 219 8.49 14.09 -2.05
N ALA A 220 7.87 14.62 -1.00
CA ALA A 220 7.11 13.82 -0.05
C ALA A 220 5.61 14.10 -0.18
N SER A 221 4.82 13.08 0.12
CA SER A 221 3.38 13.19 0.37
C SER A 221 3.14 12.86 1.84
N VAL A 222 2.38 13.72 2.51
CA VAL A 222 1.96 13.57 3.89
C VAL A 222 0.44 13.54 3.92
N VAL A 223 -0.16 12.55 4.53
CA VAL A 223 -1.62 12.50 4.69
C VAL A 223 -2.01 12.99 6.09
N CYS A 224 -3.16 13.65 6.17
CA CYS A 224 -3.82 14.01 7.43
C CYS A 224 -5.21 13.35 7.39
N GLN A 225 -5.39 12.28 8.16
CA GLN A 225 -6.49 11.34 8.00
C GLN A 225 -7.83 12.03 8.28
N GLU A 226 -8.03 12.61 9.46
CA GLU A 226 -9.26 13.25 9.95
C GLU A 226 -9.65 14.44 9.08
N ALA A 227 -8.64 15.14 8.52
CA ALA A 227 -8.84 16.29 7.66
C ALA A 227 -9.07 15.91 6.19
N ASN A 228 -8.89 14.63 5.82
CA ASN A 228 -9.02 14.13 4.45
C ASN A 228 -8.15 14.91 3.44
N ILE A 229 -6.89 15.16 3.81
CA ILE A 229 -5.94 15.99 3.05
C ILE A 229 -4.65 15.24 2.74
N MET A 230 -4.11 15.50 1.56
CA MET A 230 -2.72 15.23 1.18
C MET A 230 -1.93 16.54 1.07
N ILE A 231 -0.84 16.63 1.82
CA ILE A 231 0.14 17.71 1.78
C ILE A 231 1.35 17.26 0.97
N LEU A 232 1.68 18.02 -0.07
CA LEU A 232 2.88 17.79 -0.89
C LEU A 232 4.02 18.67 -0.39
N VAL A 233 5.18 18.07 -0.13
CA VAL A 233 6.37 18.75 0.40
C VAL A 233 7.53 18.63 -0.59
N ASP A 234 8.11 19.76 -0.98
CA ASP A 234 9.34 19.81 -1.75
C ASP A 234 10.53 19.57 -0.82
N LEU A 235 11.26 18.46 -1.03
CA LEU A 235 12.43 18.08 -0.22
C LEU A 235 13.75 18.63 -0.75
N THR A 236 13.73 19.40 -1.85
CA THR A 236 14.89 20.15 -2.32
C THR A 236 14.96 21.49 -1.60
N ALA A 237 13.82 22.17 -1.45
CA ALA A 237 13.69 23.42 -0.72
C ALA A 237 13.30 23.23 0.76
N ASP A 238 12.85 22.04 1.12
CA ASP A 238 12.24 21.70 2.41
C ASP A 238 11.05 22.61 2.73
N THR A 239 10.08 22.70 1.82
CA THR A 239 8.92 23.59 1.95
C THR A 239 7.63 22.89 1.56
N ILE A 240 6.53 23.27 2.19
CA ILE A 240 5.19 22.84 1.77
C ILE A 240 4.90 23.43 0.38
N ARG A 241 4.57 22.56 -0.57
CA ARG A 241 4.24 22.91 -1.95
C ARG A 241 2.75 23.15 -2.14
N SER A 242 1.90 22.30 -1.56
CA SER A 242 0.44 22.44 -1.66
C SER A 242 -0.31 21.55 -0.68
N TYR A 243 -1.55 21.95 -0.38
CA TYR A 243 -2.55 21.15 0.32
C TYR A 243 -3.62 20.70 -0.68
N LYS A 244 -4.03 19.44 -0.62
CA LYS A 244 -5.01 18.84 -1.51
C LYS A 244 -6.05 18.08 -0.70
N GLY A 245 -7.29 18.58 -0.68
CA GLY A 245 -8.42 17.78 -0.20
C GLY A 245 -8.65 16.62 -1.17
N LEU A 246 -8.93 15.44 -0.62
CA LEU A 246 -9.04 14.21 -1.40
C LEU A 246 -10.42 14.03 -2.04
N GLY A 247 -11.38 14.87 -1.66
CA GLY A 247 -12.76 14.79 -2.11
C GLY A 247 -13.51 13.64 -1.43
N PHE A 248 -14.61 13.22 -2.05
CA PHE A 248 -15.52 12.25 -1.45
C PHE A 248 -15.99 11.23 -2.49
N LYS A 249 -16.06 9.97 -2.09
CA LYS A 249 -16.55 8.86 -2.92
C LYS A 249 -18.07 8.83 -2.90
N ASP A 250 -18.68 8.96 -4.07
CA ASP A 250 -20.14 8.89 -4.20
C ASP A 250 -20.64 7.43 -4.18
N TYR A 251 -21.35 7.02 -3.12
CA TYR A 251 -21.92 5.68 -3.00
C TYR A 251 -23.20 5.48 -3.82
N THR A 252 -23.72 6.48 -4.53
CA THR A 252 -24.81 6.30 -5.50
C THR A 252 -24.31 5.76 -6.85
N SER A 253 -23.03 5.97 -7.14
CA SER A 253 -22.39 5.59 -8.39
C SER A 253 -22.21 4.08 -8.55
N VAL A 254 -22.47 3.55 -9.75
CA VAL A 254 -22.38 2.11 -10.06
C VAL A 254 -21.00 1.55 -9.71
N GLY A 255 -21.00 0.46 -8.95
CA GLY A 255 -19.79 -0.22 -8.51
C GLY A 255 -19.15 0.35 -7.24
N ASN A 256 -19.68 1.44 -6.67
CA ASN A 256 -19.19 1.96 -5.38
C ASN A 256 -19.92 1.39 -4.17
N GLY A 257 -21.08 0.74 -4.34
CA GLY A 257 -21.94 0.34 -3.24
C GLY A 257 -21.24 -0.43 -2.12
N MET A 258 -21.77 -0.31 -0.91
CA MET A 258 -21.21 -0.87 0.33
C MET A 258 -22.25 -1.70 1.09
N ASP A 259 -21.81 -2.53 2.02
CA ASP A 259 -22.70 -3.09 3.04
C ASP A 259 -22.76 -2.18 4.27
N ALA A 260 -23.92 -1.58 4.53
CA ALA A 260 -24.04 -0.43 5.43
C ALA A 260 -24.72 -0.73 6.78
N SER A 261 -25.09 -1.99 7.04
CA SER A 261 -25.83 -2.39 8.24
C SER A 261 -25.39 -3.76 8.75
N ASP A 262 -25.11 -3.82 10.04
CA ASP A 262 -24.86 -5.03 10.84
C ASP A 262 -26.16 -5.59 11.47
N LYS A 263 -27.34 -5.17 10.98
CA LYS A 263 -28.67 -5.53 11.54
C LYS A 263 -29.68 -5.97 10.49
N ASP A 264 -29.24 -6.33 9.29
CA ASP A 264 -30.12 -6.87 8.24
C ASP A 264 -29.99 -8.39 8.03
N SER A 265 -29.10 -9.04 8.81
CA SER A 265 -28.84 -10.48 8.85
C SER A 265 -28.28 -11.09 7.55
N LYS A 266 -27.70 -10.28 6.66
CA LYS A 266 -27.14 -10.73 5.39
C LYS A 266 -26.07 -9.76 4.91
N VAL A 267 -25.15 -10.23 4.06
CA VAL A 267 -24.29 -9.30 3.34
C VAL A 267 -25.09 -8.61 2.24
N ASN A 268 -25.09 -7.28 2.21
CA ASN A 268 -26.02 -6.52 1.37
C ASN A 268 -25.39 -5.31 0.67
N ILE A 269 -24.30 -5.55 -0.07
CA ILE A 269 -23.57 -4.51 -0.80
C ILE A 269 -24.46 -3.79 -1.83
N LYS A 270 -24.79 -2.53 -1.59
CA LYS A 270 -25.69 -1.71 -2.40
C LYS A 270 -25.25 -0.26 -2.52
N ASN A 271 -25.76 0.41 -3.54
CA ASN A 271 -25.62 1.86 -3.65
C ASN A 271 -26.52 2.57 -2.63
N HIS A 272 -25.98 3.61 -1.99
CA HIS A 272 -26.65 4.38 -0.94
C HIS A 272 -26.47 5.89 -1.21
N PRO A 273 -27.44 6.74 -0.80
CA PRO A 273 -27.33 8.19 -0.91
C PRO A 273 -26.40 8.78 0.17
N VAL A 274 -25.16 8.31 0.16
CA VAL A 274 -24.10 8.63 1.12
C VAL A 274 -22.81 8.90 0.34
N LYS A 275 -21.92 9.70 0.89
CA LYS A 275 -20.57 9.91 0.40
C LYS A 275 -19.57 9.30 1.39
N GLY A 276 -18.54 8.63 0.91
CA GLY A 276 -17.41 8.16 1.72
C GLY A 276 -16.31 9.19 1.74
N VAL A 277 -15.77 9.46 2.91
CA VAL A 277 -14.56 10.28 3.05
C VAL A 277 -13.34 9.37 2.91
N TYR A 278 -12.33 9.75 2.11
CA TYR A 278 -11.19 8.87 1.87
C TYR A 278 -10.36 8.63 3.13
N MET A 279 -10.05 9.68 3.91
CA MET A 279 -9.39 9.59 5.22
C MET A 279 -8.29 8.51 5.26
N PRO A 280 -7.19 8.73 4.52
CA PRO A 280 -6.18 7.70 4.42
C PRO A 280 -5.27 7.68 5.65
N ASP A 281 -5.07 6.47 6.16
CA ASP A 281 -4.13 6.16 7.21
C ASP A 281 -2.70 6.12 6.62
N ALA A 282 -2.38 5.06 5.88
CA ALA A 282 -1.09 4.96 5.20
C ALA A 282 -1.06 5.56 3.78
N VAL A 283 0.13 6.04 3.39
CA VAL A 283 0.46 6.46 2.03
C VAL A 283 1.81 5.89 1.58
N ALA A 284 1.91 5.48 0.31
CA ALA A 284 3.16 4.99 -0.28
C ALA A 284 3.38 5.53 -1.70
N ALA A 285 4.64 5.72 -2.10
CA ALA A 285 5.00 6.28 -3.41
C ALA A 285 5.63 5.24 -4.34
N PHE A 286 5.36 5.35 -5.63
CA PHE A 286 6.08 4.62 -6.68
C PHE A 286 6.24 5.49 -7.93
N THR A 287 7.21 5.13 -8.78
CA THR A 287 7.50 5.87 -10.01
C THR A 287 7.41 4.94 -11.20
N VAL A 288 6.51 5.24 -12.13
CA VAL A 288 6.39 4.51 -13.40
C VAL A 288 6.52 5.48 -14.56
N ALA A 289 7.35 5.10 -15.54
CA ALA A 289 7.65 5.93 -16.71
C ALA A 289 8.06 7.39 -16.36
N GLY A 290 8.81 7.56 -15.27
CA GLY A 290 9.30 8.88 -14.80
C GLY A 290 8.26 9.75 -14.08
N SER A 291 7.01 9.28 -13.90
CA SER A 291 5.99 9.97 -13.13
C SER A 291 5.83 9.34 -11.75
N THR A 292 5.85 10.15 -10.70
CA THR A 292 5.51 9.71 -9.34
C THR A 292 3.99 9.58 -9.16
N TYR A 293 3.58 8.51 -8.49
CA TYR A 293 2.22 8.26 -8.04
C TYR A 293 2.24 7.93 -6.55
N PHE A 294 1.12 8.19 -5.89
CA PHE A 294 0.88 7.85 -4.50
C PHE A 294 -0.25 6.84 -4.41
N VAL A 295 -0.15 5.88 -3.50
CA VAL A 295 -1.20 4.95 -3.15
C VAL A 295 -1.60 5.25 -1.71
N THR A 296 -2.90 5.23 -1.40
CA THR A 296 -3.42 5.44 -0.04
C THR A 296 -4.29 4.27 0.41
N ALA A 297 -4.19 3.89 1.68
CA ALA A 297 -5.12 2.98 2.34
C ALA A 297 -6.20 3.83 3.04
N ASN A 298 -7.47 3.64 2.70
CA ASN A 298 -8.56 4.55 3.08
C ASN A 298 -9.40 3.94 4.22
N GLU A 299 -8.83 3.91 5.42
CA GLU A 299 -9.38 3.28 6.63
C GLU A 299 -10.55 4.10 7.19
N GLY A 300 -10.24 5.28 7.72
CA GLY A 300 -11.17 6.35 8.01
C GLY A 300 -11.50 6.54 9.47
N ASP A 301 -10.66 7.29 10.18
CA ASP A 301 -10.83 7.53 11.61
C ASP A 301 -11.69 8.75 11.98
N SER A 302 -12.19 8.73 13.22
CA SER A 302 -13.07 9.74 13.78
C SER A 302 -12.41 10.51 14.90
N ARG A 303 -12.77 11.79 15.07
CA ARG A 303 -12.33 12.57 16.23
C ARG A 303 -13.27 12.28 17.40
N GLU A 304 -12.85 11.42 18.33
CA GLU A 304 -13.62 11.04 19.51
C GLU A 304 -12.87 11.32 20.83
N TYR A 305 -13.04 12.55 21.35
CA TYR A 305 -12.52 12.96 22.64
C TYR A 305 -13.66 13.27 23.62
N SER A 306 -13.37 13.29 24.92
CA SER A 306 -14.41 13.51 25.95
C SER A 306 -15.24 14.80 25.79
N SER A 307 -14.68 15.82 25.15
CA SER A 307 -15.34 17.12 24.92
C SER A 307 -15.82 17.33 23.48
N TYR A 308 -15.45 16.47 22.54
CA TYR A 308 -15.78 16.61 21.14
C TYR A 308 -15.81 15.25 20.44
N VAL A 309 -16.94 14.95 19.80
CA VAL A 309 -17.14 13.76 18.99
C VAL A 309 -17.73 14.21 17.66
N ASN A 310 -17.07 13.89 16.54
CA ASN A 310 -17.56 14.24 15.21
C ASN A 310 -18.32 13.11 14.51
N GLU A 311 -18.71 12.08 15.24
CA GLU A 311 -19.44 10.92 14.76
C GLU A 311 -20.88 10.89 15.28
N VAL A 312 -21.83 10.52 14.42
CA VAL A 312 -23.22 10.25 14.79
C VAL A 312 -23.83 9.15 13.92
N ARG A 313 -24.82 8.42 14.45
CA ARG A 313 -25.59 7.44 13.67
C ARG A 313 -26.74 8.11 12.92
N ILE A 314 -26.98 7.71 11.66
CA ILE A 314 -28.04 8.28 10.81
C ILE A 314 -29.43 8.24 11.46
N LYS A 315 -29.77 7.22 12.26
CA LYS A 315 -31.07 7.16 12.94
C LYS A 315 -31.29 8.30 13.95
N SER A 316 -30.22 8.89 14.45
CA SER A 316 -30.24 9.90 15.51
C SER A 316 -30.33 11.33 14.97
N VAL A 317 -30.24 11.54 13.65
CA VAL A 317 -30.23 12.87 13.03
C VAL A 317 -31.51 13.16 12.25
N SER A 318 -31.80 14.44 12.04
CA SER A 318 -32.84 14.87 11.08
C SER A 318 -32.28 14.82 9.66
N LEU A 319 -33.06 14.37 8.70
CA LEU A 319 -32.71 14.38 7.29
C LEU A 319 -33.65 15.35 6.57
N ASP A 320 -33.14 16.19 5.68
CA ASP A 320 -33.98 17.06 4.87
C ASP A 320 -35.01 16.22 4.09
N THR A 321 -36.28 16.60 4.21
CA THR A 321 -37.37 15.80 3.64
C THR A 321 -37.53 15.97 2.13
N THR A 322 -36.92 17.00 1.55
CA THR A 322 -36.87 17.24 0.10
C THR A 322 -35.79 16.38 -0.55
N VAL A 323 -34.60 16.31 0.06
CA VAL A 323 -33.47 15.52 -0.39
C VAL A 323 -33.66 14.04 -0.07
N PHE A 324 -34.18 13.71 1.11
CA PHE A 324 -34.45 12.35 1.58
C PHE A 324 -35.96 12.11 1.81
N PRO A 325 -36.80 12.09 0.75
CA PRO A 325 -38.24 11.89 0.89
C PRO A 325 -38.62 10.52 1.49
N ASN A 326 -37.68 9.58 1.54
CA ASN A 326 -37.79 8.26 2.15
C ASN A 326 -37.01 8.15 3.48
N ALA A 327 -36.76 9.25 4.19
CA ALA A 327 -35.98 9.30 5.43
C ALA A 327 -36.38 8.23 6.46
N THR A 328 -37.68 7.97 6.68
CA THR A 328 -38.16 6.94 7.62
C THR A 328 -37.63 5.54 7.29
N ALA A 329 -37.51 5.20 5.99
CA ALA A 329 -36.99 3.92 5.55
C ALA A 329 -35.45 3.87 5.63
N LEU A 330 -34.77 4.96 5.24
CA LEU A 330 -33.31 5.05 5.34
C LEU A 330 -32.83 4.91 6.79
N LYS A 331 -33.53 5.55 7.74
CA LYS A 331 -33.19 5.53 9.16
C LYS A 331 -33.47 4.21 9.89
N GLN A 332 -33.97 3.18 9.22
CA GLN A 332 -34.12 1.85 9.84
C GLN A 332 -32.74 1.24 10.12
N ASP A 333 -32.60 0.57 11.27
CA ASP A 333 -31.33 -0.07 11.67
C ASP A 333 -30.82 -1.07 10.62
N SER A 334 -31.73 -1.75 9.92
CA SER A 334 -31.43 -2.71 8.83
C SER A 334 -31.16 -2.07 7.46
N VAL A 335 -31.07 -0.75 7.38
CA VAL A 335 -30.82 0.00 6.12
C VAL A 335 -29.60 0.89 6.27
N LEU A 336 -29.76 2.13 6.77
CA LEU A 336 -28.66 3.05 7.03
C LEU A 336 -28.68 3.57 8.47
N GLY A 337 -29.71 3.29 9.26
CA GLY A 337 -29.91 3.91 10.57
C GLY A 337 -28.74 3.73 11.53
N ARG A 338 -27.99 2.63 11.36
CA ARG A 338 -26.81 2.32 12.15
C ARG A 338 -25.51 2.90 11.60
N LEU A 339 -25.44 3.18 10.30
CA LEU A 339 -24.24 3.73 9.67
C LEU A 339 -23.80 5.01 10.38
N LYS A 340 -22.52 5.05 10.76
CA LYS A 340 -21.87 6.21 11.34
C LYS A 340 -21.51 7.23 10.26
N ILE A 341 -21.81 8.49 10.54
CA ILE A 341 -21.53 9.64 9.67
C ILE A 341 -20.92 10.79 10.46
N LEU A 342 -20.27 11.69 9.75
CA LEU A 342 -19.81 12.96 10.30
C LEU A 342 -20.96 13.81 10.81
N THR A 343 -20.70 14.59 11.86
CA THR A 343 -21.65 15.55 12.38
C THR A 343 -21.80 16.76 11.44
N LYS A 344 -23.02 17.30 11.35
CA LYS A 344 -23.38 18.41 10.46
C LYS A 344 -22.62 19.71 10.69
N ASP A 345 -22.08 19.92 11.89
CA ASP A 345 -21.23 21.07 12.18
C ASP A 345 -19.89 20.98 11.44
N VAL A 346 -19.43 19.77 11.12
CA VAL A 346 -18.28 19.53 10.23
C VAL A 346 -18.70 19.62 8.76
N ILE A 347 -19.72 18.84 8.37
CA ILE A 347 -20.20 18.76 6.98
C ILE A 347 -21.59 18.09 6.91
N GLY A 348 -22.43 18.47 5.94
CA GLY A 348 -23.69 17.77 5.62
C GLY A 348 -24.94 18.65 5.67
N ASP A 349 -24.88 19.78 6.37
CA ASP A 349 -25.92 20.83 6.40
C ASP A 349 -25.47 21.96 5.45
N THR A 350 -26.00 21.97 4.23
CA THR A 350 -25.52 22.82 3.13
C THR A 350 -26.24 24.16 3.05
N ASP A 351 -27.43 24.28 3.65
CA ASP A 351 -28.20 25.52 3.69
C ASP A 351 -28.31 26.17 5.09
N GLY A 352 -27.86 25.48 6.13
CA GLY A 352 -27.74 25.97 7.50
C GLY A 352 -29.05 25.92 8.29
N ASP A 353 -30.02 25.12 7.89
CA ASP A 353 -31.32 25.01 8.56
C ASP A 353 -31.33 24.02 9.75
N GLY A 354 -30.27 23.23 9.88
CA GLY A 354 -30.05 22.32 10.98
C GLY A 354 -30.55 20.89 10.77
N ASP A 355 -30.86 20.47 9.55
CA ASP A 355 -30.90 19.04 9.21
C ASP A 355 -29.73 18.64 8.29
N TYR A 356 -29.79 17.43 7.70
CA TYR A 356 -28.75 16.95 6.80
C TYR A 356 -29.31 16.92 5.38
N ASP A 357 -28.63 17.63 4.48
CA ASP A 357 -28.79 17.56 3.02
C ASP A 357 -27.92 16.46 2.42
N GLU A 358 -26.78 16.17 3.04
CA GLU A 358 -25.80 15.22 2.55
C GLU A 358 -25.23 14.39 3.70
N LEU A 359 -24.97 13.11 3.44
CA LEU A 359 -24.47 12.15 4.44
C LEU A 359 -23.05 11.74 4.10
N TYR A 360 -22.16 11.79 5.08
CA TYR A 360 -20.73 11.50 4.91
C TYR A 360 -20.27 10.42 5.89
N CYS A 361 -20.04 9.20 5.42
CA CYS A 361 -19.52 8.13 6.26
C CYS A 361 -17.99 8.09 6.28
N PHE A 362 -17.44 7.58 7.38
CA PHE A 362 -16.02 7.40 7.59
C PHE A 362 -15.47 6.30 6.68
N GLY A 363 -14.28 6.55 6.12
CA GLY A 363 -13.61 5.61 5.23
C GLY A 363 -14.26 5.48 3.83
N ALA A 364 -13.41 5.32 2.82
CA ALA A 364 -13.87 5.00 1.47
C ALA A 364 -13.95 3.47 1.24
N ARG A 365 -13.58 2.65 2.23
CA ARG A 365 -13.59 1.18 2.18
C ARG A 365 -12.76 0.62 1.02
N SER A 366 -11.72 1.35 0.65
CA SER A 366 -10.97 1.16 -0.58
C SER A 366 -9.49 1.49 -0.40
N PHE A 367 -8.72 1.34 -1.47
CA PHE A 367 -7.44 2.01 -1.62
C PHE A 367 -7.48 2.81 -2.91
N SER A 368 -6.71 3.89 -2.97
CA SER A 368 -6.72 4.81 -4.11
C SER A 368 -5.32 5.06 -4.65
N ILE A 369 -5.24 5.40 -5.93
CA ILE A 369 -4.01 5.84 -6.59
C ILE A 369 -4.18 7.29 -7.03
N TRP A 370 -3.19 8.11 -6.70
CA TRP A 370 -3.13 9.54 -6.96
C TRP A 370 -1.90 9.86 -7.81
N ASN A 371 -1.96 10.90 -8.64
CA ASN A 371 -0.78 11.38 -9.35
C ASN A 371 0.08 12.29 -8.45
N GLN A 372 1.25 12.71 -8.95
CA GLN A 372 2.17 13.62 -8.25
C GLN A 372 1.59 14.99 -7.82
N THR A 373 0.39 15.37 -8.28
CA THR A 373 -0.30 16.61 -7.88
C THR A 373 -1.43 16.38 -6.88
N GLY A 374 -1.63 15.13 -6.41
CA GLY A 374 -2.72 14.75 -5.51
C GLY A 374 -4.08 14.63 -6.20
N THR A 375 -4.11 14.34 -7.51
CA THR A 375 -5.36 14.09 -8.24
C THR A 375 -5.62 12.59 -8.34
N LEU A 376 -6.85 12.17 -8.05
CA LEU A 376 -7.28 10.77 -8.12
C LEU A 376 -7.11 10.22 -9.55
N VAL A 377 -6.42 9.09 -9.66
CA VAL A 377 -6.18 8.33 -10.89
C VAL A 377 -7.10 7.11 -10.95
N TRP A 378 -7.23 6.40 -9.82
CA TRP A 378 -8.02 5.19 -9.71
C TRP A 378 -8.40 4.91 -8.25
N ASP A 379 -9.57 4.29 -8.02
CA ASP A 379 -10.03 3.81 -6.71
C ASP A 379 -10.52 2.37 -6.84
N SER A 380 -10.29 1.54 -5.81
CA SER A 380 -10.73 0.13 -5.82
C SER A 380 -12.23 -0.06 -5.67
N LYS A 381 -12.98 1.02 -5.44
CA LYS A 381 -14.44 1.03 -5.32
C LYS A 381 -14.89 0.05 -4.26
N ASN A 382 -15.76 -0.90 -4.58
CA ASN A 382 -16.23 -1.93 -3.66
C ASN A 382 -15.55 -3.30 -3.88
N ALA A 383 -14.42 -3.33 -4.59
CA ALA A 383 -13.75 -4.59 -4.93
C ALA A 383 -13.34 -5.39 -3.70
N ILE A 384 -12.98 -4.72 -2.60
CA ILE A 384 -12.60 -5.37 -1.34
C ILE A 384 -13.79 -6.12 -0.75
N GLU A 385 -14.90 -5.43 -0.46
CA GLU A 385 -16.11 -6.07 0.09
C GLU A 385 -16.65 -7.15 -0.87
N LYS A 386 -16.68 -6.91 -2.19
CA LYS A 386 -17.10 -7.93 -3.16
C LYS A 386 -16.24 -9.19 -3.14
N PHE A 387 -14.94 -9.03 -2.92
CA PHE A 387 -14.03 -10.16 -2.76
C PHE A 387 -14.37 -10.97 -1.50
N PHE A 388 -14.58 -10.33 -0.35
CA PHE A 388 -14.92 -11.02 0.89
C PHE A 388 -16.32 -11.64 0.87
N GLU A 389 -17.31 -10.97 0.27
CA GLU A 389 -18.67 -11.50 0.07
C GLU A 389 -18.62 -12.86 -0.68
N THR A 390 -17.75 -12.94 -1.69
CA THR A 390 -17.63 -14.12 -2.55
C THR A 390 -16.77 -15.22 -1.94
N ASN A 391 -15.63 -14.87 -1.32
CA ASN A 391 -14.59 -15.85 -0.98
C ASN A 391 -14.53 -16.16 0.52
N TYR A 392 -15.01 -15.26 1.37
CA TYR A 392 -14.83 -15.32 2.83
C TYR A 392 -16.09 -14.84 3.58
N LEU A 393 -17.27 -15.26 3.13
CA LEU A 393 -18.57 -14.81 3.63
C LEU A 393 -18.72 -14.93 5.17
N ASN A 394 -18.04 -15.88 5.82
CA ASN A 394 -18.08 -16.06 7.26
C ASN A 394 -17.26 -15.02 8.05
N PHE A 395 -16.38 -14.30 7.37
CA PHE A 395 -15.52 -13.26 7.94
C PHE A 395 -15.84 -11.88 7.36
N PHE A 396 -16.89 -11.75 6.54
CA PHE A 396 -17.23 -10.50 5.88
C PHE A 396 -17.36 -9.35 6.89
N ASN A 397 -16.62 -8.26 6.68
CA ASN A 397 -16.55 -7.07 7.54
C ASN A 397 -16.49 -7.42 9.03
N CYS A 398 -15.75 -8.49 9.36
CA CYS A 398 -15.64 -8.91 10.74
C CYS A 398 -14.68 -8.03 11.53
N ASN A 399 -14.93 -7.91 12.84
CA ASN A 399 -13.98 -7.27 13.72
C ASN A 399 -12.85 -8.25 14.13
N GLU A 400 -11.63 -7.74 14.28
CA GLU A 400 -10.41 -8.47 14.69
C GLU A 400 -10.13 -9.78 13.92
N GLY A 401 -10.57 -9.90 12.66
CA GLY A 401 -10.41 -11.11 11.86
C GLY A 401 -11.13 -12.33 12.44
N LYS A 402 -12.24 -12.15 13.18
CA LYS A 402 -12.99 -13.24 13.84
C LYS A 402 -14.34 -13.49 13.19
N ALA A 403 -14.59 -14.73 12.76
CA ALA A 403 -15.88 -15.12 12.17
C ALA A 403 -17.06 -14.96 13.13
N SER A 404 -16.83 -15.02 14.44
CA SER A 404 -17.86 -14.78 15.46
C SER A 404 -18.34 -13.33 15.51
N LEU A 405 -17.56 -12.40 14.94
CA LEU A 405 -17.83 -10.96 14.85
C LEU A 405 -18.11 -10.56 13.40
N LYS A 406 -18.60 -11.50 12.59
CA LYS A 406 -19.00 -11.25 11.20
C LYS A 406 -19.98 -10.08 11.16
N ASP A 407 -19.76 -9.19 10.19
CA ASP A 407 -20.63 -8.05 9.87
C ASP A 407 -20.57 -6.90 10.89
N ASP A 408 -19.84 -7.04 12.00
CA ASP A 408 -19.75 -6.04 13.07
C ASP A 408 -19.10 -4.71 12.64
N ARG A 409 -18.49 -4.65 11.44
CA ARG A 409 -17.91 -3.43 10.88
C ARG A 409 -18.71 -2.84 9.71
N SER A 410 -19.81 -3.47 9.29
CA SER A 410 -20.61 -2.98 8.14
C SER A 410 -21.33 -1.66 8.42
N ASP A 411 -21.78 -1.39 9.65
CA ASP A 411 -22.32 -0.07 10.04
C ASP A 411 -21.23 0.97 10.36
N ASP A 412 -19.96 0.58 10.30
CA ASP A 412 -18.81 1.41 10.63
C ASP A 412 -17.93 1.63 9.38
N LYS A 413 -16.66 1.20 9.39
CA LYS A 413 -15.66 1.46 8.34
C LYS A 413 -15.45 0.27 7.38
N GLY A 414 -16.20 -0.83 7.54
CA GLY A 414 -16.19 -1.99 6.65
C GLY A 414 -14.89 -2.80 6.70
N PRO A 415 -14.13 -2.91 5.60
CA PRO A 415 -12.92 -3.73 5.56
C PRO A 415 -11.65 -3.09 6.13
N GLU A 416 -11.64 -1.77 6.37
CA GLU A 416 -10.55 -1.00 7.02
C GLU A 416 -9.14 -1.24 6.44
N PRO A 417 -8.86 -0.77 5.21
CA PRO A 417 -7.50 -0.78 4.65
C PRO A 417 -6.62 0.26 5.35
N GLU A 418 -5.64 -0.23 6.10
CA GLU A 418 -4.84 0.53 7.09
C GLU A 418 -3.38 0.61 6.64
N ALA A 419 -2.67 -0.51 6.78
CA ALA A 419 -1.27 -0.59 6.41
C ALA A 419 -1.06 -0.62 4.87
N LEU A 420 0.03 0.00 4.40
CA LEU A 420 0.38 0.00 2.99
C LEU A 420 1.90 -0.03 2.75
N THR A 421 2.33 -0.86 1.80
CA THR A 421 3.69 -0.76 1.24
C THR A 421 3.70 -1.09 -0.26
N ILE A 422 4.70 -0.56 -0.98
CA ILE A 422 4.91 -0.89 -2.39
C ILE A 422 6.18 -1.73 -2.57
N GLY A 423 6.07 -2.81 -3.33
CA GLY A 423 7.20 -3.61 -3.77
C GLY A 423 7.42 -3.56 -5.28
N THR A 424 8.68 -3.65 -5.69
CA THR A 424 9.04 -3.86 -7.09
C THR A 424 9.60 -5.26 -7.28
N ILE A 425 8.97 -6.05 -8.14
CA ILE A 425 9.38 -7.42 -8.48
C ILE A 425 9.39 -7.52 -10.01
N ASP A 426 10.54 -7.86 -10.59
CA ASP A 426 10.71 -8.05 -12.04
C ASP A 426 10.09 -6.92 -12.90
N ASN A 427 10.43 -5.66 -12.55
CA ASN A 427 9.97 -4.42 -13.18
C ASN A 427 8.46 -4.13 -13.07
N ARG A 428 7.75 -4.83 -12.17
CA ARG A 428 6.35 -4.57 -11.85
C ARG A 428 6.20 -4.02 -10.46
N PHE A 429 5.19 -3.19 -10.28
CA PHE A 429 4.89 -2.54 -9.02
C PHE A 429 3.69 -3.23 -8.39
N TYR A 430 3.85 -3.62 -7.13
CA TYR A 430 2.80 -4.28 -6.35
C TYR A 430 2.48 -3.44 -5.11
N ALA A 431 1.19 -3.14 -4.92
CA ALA A 431 0.69 -2.64 -3.66
C ALA A 431 0.33 -3.81 -2.75
N PHE A 432 0.81 -3.75 -1.51
CA PHE A 432 0.43 -4.63 -0.41
C PHE A 432 -0.40 -3.81 0.57
N ILE A 433 -1.67 -4.18 0.74
CA ILE A 433 -2.65 -3.44 1.53
C ILE A 433 -3.07 -4.32 2.70
N GLY A 434 -2.72 -3.93 3.92
CA GLY A 434 -3.14 -4.57 5.16
C GLY A 434 -4.56 -4.14 5.52
N LEU A 435 -5.33 -5.07 6.06
CA LEU A 435 -6.67 -4.80 6.58
C LEU A 435 -6.65 -4.96 8.09
N GLU A 436 -6.94 -3.91 8.83
CA GLU A 436 -6.82 -3.88 10.29
C GLU A 436 -7.88 -4.79 10.93
N ARG A 437 -9.17 -4.51 10.69
CA ARG A 437 -10.29 -5.29 11.24
C ARG A 437 -10.61 -6.53 10.46
N GLN A 438 -10.86 -6.41 9.15
CA GLN A 438 -11.18 -7.55 8.28
C GLN A 438 -10.06 -8.60 8.29
N GLY A 439 -8.82 -8.18 8.47
CA GLY A 439 -7.65 -9.03 8.54
C GLY A 439 -7.08 -9.40 7.18
N GLY A 440 -5.77 -9.70 7.18
CA GLY A 440 -5.04 -10.18 6.01
C GLY A 440 -4.48 -9.07 5.13
N ILE A 441 -3.83 -9.49 4.04
CA ILE A 441 -3.12 -8.57 3.14
C ILE A 441 -3.56 -8.82 1.70
N LEU A 442 -4.08 -7.78 1.06
CA LEU A 442 -4.39 -7.79 -0.37
C LEU A 442 -3.15 -7.39 -1.17
N ILE A 443 -2.95 -8.04 -2.31
CA ILE A 443 -1.86 -7.74 -3.25
C ILE A 443 -2.47 -7.36 -4.59
N TYR A 444 -2.11 -6.17 -5.07
CA TYR A 444 -2.52 -5.66 -6.37
C TYR A 444 -1.29 -5.33 -7.20
N ASP A 445 -1.29 -5.72 -8.46
CA ASP A 445 -0.39 -5.17 -9.45
C ASP A 445 -0.86 -3.77 -9.85
N ILE A 446 -0.02 -2.78 -9.62
CA ILE A 446 -0.27 -1.35 -9.90
C ILE A 446 0.64 -0.81 -11.01
N THR A 447 1.29 -1.69 -11.78
CA THR A 447 2.21 -1.32 -12.87
C THR A 447 1.53 -0.42 -13.90
N VAL A 448 0.23 -0.59 -14.10
CA VAL A 448 -0.63 0.34 -14.83
C VAL A 448 -1.51 1.09 -13.82
N PRO A 449 -1.13 2.31 -13.38
CA PRO A 449 -1.81 3.03 -12.30
C PRO A 449 -3.30 3.30 -12.54
N THR A 450 -3.73 3.33 -13.80
CA THR A 450 -5.13 3.55 -14.20
C THR A 450 -5.96 2.26 -14.25
N ALA A 451 -5.33 1.10 -14.16
CA ALA A 451 -5.98 -0.20 -14.20
C ALA A 451 -5.23 -1.25 -13.35
N PRO A 452 -5.17 -1.08 -12.02
CA PRO A 452 -4.65 -2.10 -11.12
C PRO A 452 -5.37 -3.45 -11.27
N VAL A 453 -4.63 -4.53 -11.06
CA VAL A 453 -5.13 -5.92 -11.15
C VAL A 453 -4.95 -6.61 -9.81
N PHE A 454 -6.00 -7.24 -9.31
CA PHE A 454 -5.92 -8.06 -8.10
C PHE A 454 -5.09 -9.32 -8.37
N GLU A 455 -4.08 -9.56 -7.54
CA GLU A 455 -3.17 -10.69 -7.68
C GLU A 455 -3.49 -11.79 -6.69
N LYS A 456 -3.52 -11.44 -5.39
CA LYS A 456 -3.61 -12.43 -4.32
C LYS A 456 -4.07 -11.81 -3.02
N TYR A 457 -4.59 -12.66 -2.14
CA TYR A 457 -4.88 -12.35 -0.75
C TYR A 457 -4.09 -13.31 0.16
N ILE A 458 -3.37 -12.75 1.12
CA ILE A 458 -2.72 -13.50 2.21
C ILE A 458 -3.75 -13.60 3.35
N SER A 459 -4.43 -14.74 3.41
CA SER A 459 -5.48 -15.00 4.39
C SER A 459 -4.89 -15.36 5.76
N PRO A 460 -5.29 -14.68 6.86
CA PRO A 460 -4.92 -15.08 8.21
C PRO A 460 -5.89 -16.12 8.79
N PHE A 461 -7.05 -16.29 8.17
CA PHE A 461 -8.17 -17.06 8.72
C PHE A 461 -7.88 -18.55 8.86
N LYS A 462 -8.32 -19.10 9.99
CA LYS A 462 -8.30 -20.52 10.30
C LYS A 462 -9.68 -21.13 10.15
N VAL A 463 -9.70 -22.46 10.02
CA VAL A 463 -10.94 -23.26 9.88
C VAL A 463 -11.83 -23.16 11.11
N ASP A 464 -11.27 -22.86 12.29
CA ASP A 464 -12.00 -22.71 13.55
C ASP A 464 -12.70 -21.35 13.73
N GLY A 465 -12.61 -20.45 12.74
CA GLY A 465 -13.23 -19.12 12.80
C GLY A 465 -12.37 -18.04 13.45
N THR A 466 -11.13 -18.35 13.85
CA THR A 466 -10.15 -17.39 14.36
C THR A 466 -9.13 -16.99 13.29
N SER A 467 -8.22 -16.08 13.63
CA SER A 467 -7.09 -15.69 12.77
C SER A 467 -5.75 -16.15 13.34
N THR A 468 -4.77 -16.35 12.47
CA THR A 468 -3.36 -16.59 12.85
C THR A 468 -2.71 -15.30 13.30
N ASP A 469 -2.97 -14.23 12.57
CA ASP A 469 -2.49 -12.88 12.80
C ASP A 469 -3.67 -11.90 12.61
N ALA A 470 -3.76 -10.84 13.41
CA ALA A 470 -4.90 -9.90 13.39
C ALA A 470 -4.44 -8.45 13.64
N GLY A 471 -5.10 -7.47 13.00
CA GLY A 471 -4.74 -6.04 13.10
C GLY A 471 -3.48 -5.71 12.33
N VAL A 472 -3.47 -5.83 11.00
CA VAL A 472 -2.27 -5.49 10.21
C VAL A 472 -2.00 -3.98 10.33
N GLU A 473 -0.85 -3.65 10.92
CA GLU A 473 -0.51 -2.28 11.33
C GLU A 473 0.69 -1.76 10.53
N GLY A 474 1.83 -2.44 10.65
CA GLY A 474 3.03 -2.14 9.86
C GLY A 474 3.22 -3.08 8.68
N LEU A 475 3.56 -2.55 7.50
CA LEU A 475 4.02 -3.33 6.35
C LEU A 475 5.37 -2.83 5.81
N VAL A 476 6.32 -3.76 5.65
CA VAL A 476 7.63 -3.48 5.04
C VAL A 476 7.93 -4.46 3.93
N PHE A 477 8.06 -3.95 2.71
CA PHE A 477 8.63 -4.71 1.61
C PHE A 477 10.14 -4.55 1.55
N VAL A 478 10.87 -5.66 1.55
CA VAL A 478 12.32 -5.73 1.40
C VAL A 478 12.63 -6.37 0.04
N PRO A 479 13.14 -5.61 -0.95
CA PRO A 479 13.46 -6.19 -2.25
C PRO A 479 14.62 -7.18 -2.11
N ALA A 480 14.65 -8.19 -2.98
CA ALA A 480 15.67 -9.25 -2.99
C ALA A 480 17.11 -8.73 -2.89
N LYS A 481 17.41 -7.60 -3.57
CA LYS A 481 18.72 -6.93 -3.55
C LYS A 481 19.14 -6.35 -2.19
N GLN A 482 18.18 -6.10 -1.30
CA GLN A 482 18.39 -5.59 0.05
C GLN A 482 18.16 -6.67 1.12
N SER A 483 17.60 -7.81 0.74
CA SER A 483 17.38 -8.91 1.65
C SER A 483 18.63 -9.78 1.78
N HIS A 484 18.99 -10.10 3.01
CA HIS A 484 20.08 -11.05 3.30
C HIS A 484 19.81 -12.48 2.79
N THR A 485 18.56 -12.82 2.46
CA THR A 485 18.18 -14.12 1.85
C THR A 485 18.34 -14.14 0.33
N GLY A 486 18.57 -12.98 -0.30
CA GLY A 486 18.51 -12.82 -1.75
C GLY A 486 17.11 -12.96 -2.35
N LYS A 487 16.06 -12.94 -1.51
CA LYS A 487 14.65 -13.08 -1.89
C LYS A 487 13.84 -11.86 -1.45
N ASN A 488 12.77 -11.54 -2.16
CA ASN A 488 11.87 -10.48 -1.71
C ASN A 488 11.17 -10.93 -0.43
N LEU A 489 11.17 -10.06 0.58
CA LEU A 489 10.45 -10.29 1.82
C LEU A 489 9.32 -9.26 1.96
N LEU A 490 8.21 -9.70 2.55
CA LEU A 490 7.19 -8.83 3.11
C LEU A 490 7.13 -9.12 4.60
N ILE A 491 7.35 -8.11 5.42
CA ILE A 491 7.26 -8.18 6.87
C ILE A 491 5.97 -7.46 7.26
N ALA A 492 5.12 -8.13 8.03
CA ALA A 492 3.86 -7.60 8.50
C ALA A 492 3.82 -7.65 10.02
N SER A 493 3.57 -6.49 10.64
CA SER A 493 3.28 -6.38 12.05
C SER A 493 1.77 -6.42 12.27
N HIS A 494 1.37 -7.04 13.36
CA HIS A 494 -0.03 -7.28 13.69
C HIS A 494 -0.29 -6.86 15.12
N GLU A 495 -0.99 -5.72 15.31
CA GLU A 495 -1.20 -5.16 16.65
C GLU A 495 -1.99 -6.15 17.50
N VAL A 496 -3.15 -6.62 17.02
CA VAL A 496 -4.13 -7.30 17.88
C VAL A 496 -3.57 -8.63 18.35
N SER A 497 -2.88 -9.36 17.46
CA SER A 497 -2.20 -10.61 17.84
C SER A 497 -0.84 -10.41 18.50
N GLY A 498 -0.23 -9.23 18.41
CA GLY A 498 1.12 -8.95 18.89
C GLY A 498 2.19 -9.78 18.18
N THR A 499 2.02 -9.98 16.88
CA THR A 499 2.90 -10.84 16.06
C THR A 499 3.54 -10.03 14.93
N THR A 500 4.74 -10.44 14.53
CA THR A 500 5.39 -9.95 13.31
C THR A 500 5.71 -11.13 12.40
N THR A 501 5.09 -11.20 11.23
CA THR A 501 5.21 -12.32 10.29
C THR A 501 6.09 -11.95 9.10
N ILE A 502 6.97 -12.87 8.69
CA ILE A 502 7.89 -12.70 7.58
C ILE A 502 7.45 -13.62 6.44
N PHE A 503 7.08 -13.04 5.30
CA PHE A 503 6.76 -13.75 4.08
C PHE A 503 7.87 -13.61 3.05
N GLN A 504 8.17 -14.69 2.34
CA GLN A 504 8.90 -14.65 1.08
C GLN A 504 7.92 -14.48 -0.08
N ILE A 505 8.31 -13.64 -1.04
CA ILE A 505 7.57 -13.42 -2.27
C ILE A 505 8.45 -13.82 -3.45
N ASP A 506 8.08 -14.93 -4.09
CA ASP A 506 8.69 -15.37 -5.34
C ASP A 506 7.76 -15.08 -6.51
N ASP A 507 8.36 -14.71 -7.63
CA ASP A 507 7.66 -14.71 -8.90
C ASP A 507 7.66 -16.14 -9.47
N LEU A 508 6.49 -16.71 -9.74
CA LEU A 508 6.35 -18.04 -10.35
C LEU A 508 6.63 -18.03 -11.86
N PHE A 509 6.62 -16.85 -12.48
CA PHE A 509 6.96 -16.65 -13.88
C PHE A 509 7.94 -15.49 -14.01
N PRO A 510 9.14 -15.62 -13.40
CA PRO A 510 10.11 -14.55 -13.47
C PRO A 510 10.37 -14.25 -14.94
N THR A 511 10.40 -12.96 -15.29
CA THR A 511 10.76 -12.55 -16.67
C THR A 511 12.22 -12.91 -17.01
N ASN A 512 12.93 -13.49 -16.04
CA ASN A 512 14.15 -14.27 -16.20
C ASN A 512 13.88 -15.56 -17.03
N ILE A 513 13.75 -15.41 -18.35
CA ILE A 513 14.68 -16.19 -19.17
C ILE A 513 16.05 -15.75 -18.66
N GLU A 514 16.75 -16.61 -17.94
CA GLU A 514 18.11 -16.35 -17.52
C GLU A 514 18.83 -15.69 -18.69
N LYS A 515 19.18 -14.41 -18.52
CA LYS A 515 20.24 -13.79 -19.26
C LYS A 515 21.53 -14.40 -18.72
N GLN A 516 21.69 -15.72 -18.89
CA GLN A 516 23.03 -16.25 -19.08
C GLN A 516 23.59 -15.39 -20.20
N ALA A 517 24.67 -14.70 -19.91
CA ALA A 517 25.56 -14.19 -20.92
C ALA A 517 26.10 -15.40 -21.71
N SER A 518 25.23 -16.06 -22.47
CA SER A 518 25.61 -16.95 -23.54
C SER A 518 26.13 -16.01 -24.62
N ILE A 519 27.39 -16.20 -24.96
CA ILE A 519 28.00 -15.66 -26.17
C ILE A 519 26.99 -15.94 -27.29
N ASN A 520 26.40 -14.90 -27.89
CA ASN A 520 25.36 -15.05 -28.92
C ASN A 520 25.94 -15.82 -30.11
N ASN A 521 25.76 -17.14 -30.11
CA ASN A 521 26.23 -18.04 -31.16
C ASN A 521 25.27 -18.04 -32.36
N ILE A 522 24.15 -17.32 -32.31
CA ILE A 522 23.17 -17.18 -33.39
C ILE A 522 23.21 -15.76 -33.97
N SER A 523 23.47 -15.63 -35.27
CA SER A 523 23.31 -14.39 -36.02
C SER A 523 22.12 -14.48 -36.97
N ILE A 524 21.26 -13.46 -36.98
CA ILE A 524 20.10 -13.36 -37.87
C ILE A 524 20.26 -12.13 -38.77
N PHE A 525 20.25 -12.31 -40.09
CA PHE A 525 20.36 -11.22 -41.05
C PHE A 525 19.52 -11.46 -42.32
N PRO A 526 18.83 -10.43 -42.86
CA PRO A 526 18.65 -9.11 -42.29
C PRO A 526 17.74 -9.17 -41.04
N ASN A 527 18.00 -8.29 -40.08
CA ASN A 527 17.16 -8.09 -38.90
C ASN A 527 17.22 -6.60 -38.53
N PRO A 528 16.14 -5.83 -38.76
CA PRO A 528 14.79 -6.27 -39.10
C PRO A 528 14.66 -6.76 -40.57
N SER A 529 13.63 -7.56 -40.91
CA SER A 529 13.37 -8.04 -42.28
C SER A 529 11.88 -8.07 -42.67
N GLN A 530 11.58 -8.01 -43.98
CA GLN A 530 10.22 -8.08 -44.51
C GLN A 530 9.89 -9.42 -45.20
N SER A 531 10.89 -10.19 -45.64
CA SER A 531 10.66 -11.32 -46.55
C SER A 531 11.41 -12.58 -46.19
N ASN A 532 12.73 -12.50 -46.02
CA ASN A 532 13.59 -13.62 -45.68
C ASN A 532 14.56 -13.25 -44.58
N ILE A 533 14.92 -14.22 -43.74
CA ILE A 533 16.02 -14.11 -42.79
C ILE A 533 16.98 -15.28 -43.00
N THR A 534 18.27 -15.01 -42.82
CA THR A 534 19.31 -16.03 -42.72
C THR A 534 19.71 -16.14 -41.27
N ILE A 535 19.66 -17.37 -40.75
CA ILE A 535 20.03 -17.70 -39.38
C ILE A 535 21.31 -18.51 -39.48
N THR A 536 22.35 -18.11 -38.75
CA THR A 536 23.65 -18.79 -38.72
C THR A 536 24.02 -19.12 -37.28
N VAL A 537 24.47 -20.35 -37.04
CA VAL A 537 24.85 -20.89 -35.73
C VAL A 537 26.35 -21.16 -35.71
N GLN A 538 27.09 -20.55 -34.79
CA GLN A 538 28.55 -20.68 -34.69
C GLN A 538 28.99 -22.06 -34.19
N ASN A 539 28.27 -22.62 -33.20
CA ASN A 539 28.53 -23.95 -32.62
C ASN A 539 27.45 -24.95 -33.02
N PHE A 540 27.40 -25.29 -34.31
CA PHE A 540 26.38 -26.15 -34.90
C PHE A 540 26.68 -27.65 -34.65
N ALA A 541 25.74 -28.38 -34.05
CA ALA A 541 25.75 -29.84 -34.03
C ALA A 541 25.06 -30.37 -35.30
N ASN A 542 25.53 -31.50 -35.84
CA ASN A 542 25.18 -32.03 -37.17
C ASN A 542 23.67 -32.30 -37.40
N THR A 543 22.83 -32.19 -36.36
CA THR A 543 21.36 -32.24 -36.38
C THR A 543 20.78 -31.32 -35.30
N SER A 544 20.41 -30.10 -35.65
CA SER A 544 19.75 -29.15 -34.73
C SER A 544 18.31 -28.86 -35.18
N LYS A 545 17.36 -28.67 -34.26
CA LYS A 545 16.01 -28.19 -34.57
C LYS A 545 15.94 -26.70 -34.39
N ILE A 546 15.33 -26.01 -35.35
CA ILE A 546 14.98 -24.59 -35.22
C ILE A 546 13.48 -24.43 -35.04
N LYS A 547 13.10 -23.60 -34.08
CA LYS A 547 11.73 -23.14 -33.83
C LYS A 547 11.70 -21.62 -33.92
N ILE A 548 10.71 -21.09 -34.63
CA ILE A 548 10.35 -19.67 -34.56
C ILE A 548 9.08 -19.58 -33.74
N VAL A 549 9.09 -18.79 -32.68
CA VAL A 549 7.92 -18.48 -31.87
C VAL A 549 7.63 -16.99 -31.91
N ASN A 550 6.36 -16.62 -31.87
CA ASN A 550 5.99 -15.20 -31.74
C ASN A 550 6.19 -14.70 -30.28
N SER A 551 5.95 -13.42 -30.03
CA SER A 551 6.03 -12.81 -28.69
C SER A 551 5.09 -13.43 -27.65
N PHE A 552 4.10 -14.21 -28.08
CA PHE A 552 3.16 -14.94 -27.22
C PHE A 552 3.58 -16.40 -26.98
N GLY A 553 4.78 -16.81 -27.43
CA GLY A 553 5.29 -18.17 -27.29
C GLY A 553 4.67 -19.20 -28.24
N GLN A 554 3.83 -18.78 -29.19
CA GLN A 554 3.19 -19.68 -30.15
C GLN A 554 4.20 -20.11 -31.22
N LEU A 555 4.25 -21.40 -31.53
CA LEU A 555 5.09 -21.95 -32.58
C LEU A 555 4.59 -21.51 -33.97
N MET A 556 5.42 -20.75 -34.67
CA MET A 556 5.14 -20.21 -35.99
C MET A 556 5.81 -21.02 -37.10
N HIS A 557 7.03 -21.52 -36.83
CA HIS A 557 7.78 -22.35 -37.77
C HIS A 557 8.62 -23.36 -37.00
N GLN A 558 8.77 -24.57 -37.53
CA GLN A 558 9.71 -25.55 -37.03
C GLN A 558 10.30 -26.35 -38.18
N GLN A 559 11.61 -26.55 -38.16
CA GLN A 559 12.29 -27.46 -39.09
C GLN A 559 13.61 -27.97 -38.51
N GLU A 560 14.16 -29.01 -39.12
CA GLU A 560 15.53 -29.44 -38.87
C GLU A 560 16.52 -28.57 -39.66
N MET A 561 17.64 -28.24 -39.02
CA MET A 561 18.82 -27.66 -39.63
C MET A 561 19.84 -28.78 -39.83
N LYS A 562 20.26 -28.97 -41.07
CA LYS A 562 21.33 -29.92 -41.47
C LYS A 562 22.66 -29.21 -41.73
N GLU A 563 22.63 -27.89 -41.79
CA GLU A 563 23.78 -27.03 -42.02
C GLU A 563 23.80 -25.90 -40.98
N LYS A 564 24.99 -25.34 -40.75
CA LYS A 564 25.22 -24.23 -39.81
C LYS A 564 24.44 -22.95 -40.14
N SER A 565 23.87 -22.84 -41.33
CA SER A 565 23.04 -21.71 -41.71
C SER A 565 21.82 -22.16 -42.47
N ILE A 566 20.70 -21.46 -42.25
CA ILE A 566 19.46 -21.70 -42.96
C ILE A 566 18.78 -20.39 -43.31
N GLN A 567 18.21 -20.32 -44.52
CA GLN A 567 17.40 -19.20 -44.94
C GLN A 567 15.93 -19.55 -44.80
N LEU A 568 15.15 -18.65 -44.21
CA LEU A 568 13.74 -18.84 -43.91
C LEU A 568 12.88 -17.72 -44.50
N PRO A 569 11.83 -18.05 -45.28
CA PRO A 569 10.82 -17.09 -45.69
C PRO A 569 9.90 -16.77 -44.52
N ILE A 570 9.78 -15.48 -44.20
CA ILE A 570 8.97 -14.96 -43.08
C ILE A 570 7.79 -14.10 -43.54
N MET A 571 7.48 -14.07 -44.84
CA MET A 571 6.33 -13.30 -45.37
C MET A 571 4.98 -13.77 -44.82
N HIS A 572 4.89 -15.02 -44.39
CA HIS A 572 3.68 -15.58 -43.78
C HIS A 572 3.51 -15.16 -42.31
N LEU A 573 4.56 -14.58 -41.70
CA LEU A 573 4.52 -14.06 -40.34
C LEU A 573 3.93 -12.66 -40.34
N ALA A 574 3.07 -12.36 -39.36
CA ALA A 574 2.59 -11.00 -39.12
C ALA A 574 3.75 -10.08 -38.70
N ASN A 575 3.60 -8.77 -38.84
CA ASN A 575 4.58 -7.82 -38.32
C ASN A 575 4.68 -7.95 -36.79
N GLY A 576 5.90 -8.01 -36.26
CA GLY A 576 6.15 -8.25 -34.84
C GLY A 576 7.54 -8.79 -34.54
N VAL A 577 7.76 -9.07 -33.27
CA VAL A 577 9.02 -9.62 -32.74
C VAL A 577 8.88 -11.14 -32.60
N TYR A 578 9.88 -11.87 -33.09
CA TYR A 578 9.90 -13.33 -33.09
C TYR A 578 11.18 -13.85 -32.45
N ASN A 579 11.05 -14.90 -31.64
CA ASN A 579 12.19 -15.59 -31.05
C ASN A 579 12.53 -16.82 -31.88
N VAL A 580 13.81 -16.98 -32.17
CA VAL A 580 14.41 -18.17 -32.75
C VAL A 580 15.00 -19.00 -31.62
N ILE A 581 14.63 -20.27 -31.57
CA ILE A 581 15.12 -21.24 -30.60
C ILE A 581 15.77 -22.38 -31.38
N ILE A 582 17.01 -22.71 -31.03
CA ILE A 582 17.76 -23.82 -31.63
C ILE A 582 18.14 -24.82 -30.55
N SER A 583 17.82 -26.10 -30.77
CA SER A 583 18.10 -27.20 -29.84
C SER A 583 18.82 -28.36 -30.56
N ASP A 584 19.80 -28.98 -29.90
CA ASP A 584 20.44 -30.23 -30.38
C ASP A 584 19.49 -31.42 -30.15
N GLU A 585 19.32 -32.30 -31.14
CA GLU A 585 18.46 -33.49 -31.00
C GLU A 585 18.92 -34.48 -29.93
N THR A 586 20.21 -34.43 -29.53
CA THR A 586 20.79 -35.41 -28.60
C THR A 586 20.74 -34.97 -27.14
N ASN A 587 20.43 -33.71 -26.85
CA ASN A 587 20.40 -33.17 -25.48
C ASN A 587 19.58 -31.87 -25.38
N ASP A 588 18.38 -31.92 -24.80
CA ASP A 588 17.50 -30.74 -24.56
C ASP A 588 18.14 -29.69 -23.63
N ALA A 589 19.34 -29.94 -23.09
CA ALA A 589 20.08 -29.01 -22.24
C ALA A 589 20.84 -27.89 -23.01
N ASN A 590 21.05 -28.03 -24.32
CA ASN A 590 21.77 -27.04 -25.13
C ASN A 590 20.80 -26.23 -26.00
N ILE A 591 20.13 -25.25 -25.38
CA ILE A 591 19.20 -24.34 -26.05
C ILE A 591 19.92 -23.02 -26.34
N GLN A 592 19.91 -22.60 -27.61
CA GLN A 592 20.37 -21.27 -28.02
C GLN A 592 19.19 -20.44 -28.51
N THR A 593 19.12 -19.17 -28.13
CA THR A 593 18.03 -18.27 -28.52
C THR A 593 18.54 -16.97 -29.13
N SER A 594 17.75 -16.38 -30.03
CA SER A 594 17.97 -15.05 -30.59
C SER A 594 16.63 -14.48 -31.08
N THR A 595 16.59 -13.21 -31.46
CA THR A 595 15.34 -12.52 -31.77
C THR A 595 15.45 -11.75 -33.09
N PHE A 596 14.40 -11.75 -33.90
CA PHE A 596 14.29 -10.88 -35.07
C PHE A 596 12.96 -10.13 -35.15
N VAL A 597 12.97 -9.03 -35.89
CA VAL A 597 11.79 -8.19 -36.11
C VAL A 597 11.32 -8.35 -37.56
N LYS A 598 10.06 -8.76 -37.73
CA LYS A 598 9.31 -8.69 -39.00
C LYS A 598 8.57 -7.36 -39.04
N TYR A 599 8.73 -6.60 -40.11
CA TYR A 599 8.02 -5.34 -40.33
C TYR A 599 7.44 -5.23 -41.74
#